data_AF-A0A654LYW3-F1
#
_entry.id   AF-A0A654LYW3-F1
#
_cell.length_a   1.000
_cell.length_b   1.000
_cell.length_c   1.000
_cell.angle_alpha   90.00
_cell.angle_beta   90.00
_cell.angle_gamma   90.00
#
_symmetry.space_group_name_H-M   'P 1'
#
loop_
_entity.id
_entity.type
_entity.pdbx_description
1 polymer ?
#
loop_
_entity_poly.entity_id
_entity_poly.type
_entity_poly.pdbx_seq_one_letter_code
_entity_poly.pdbx_strand_id
1 'polypeptide(L)'
;MVKGASLSSECKLFKEVTFWDHVMLIGEIIYAIYNSEKEALIYINGKYWSLHSIEKPNEDTRQSIKDILEKHSTLLSIMMNFSKINHLRS
;
A
#
# COMPACT_ATOMS: atom_id res chain seq x y z
N MET A 1 -12.90 -13.31 -14.50
CA MET A 1 -11.80 -12.32 -14.52
C MET A 1 -12.17 -11.14 -15.40
N VAL A 2 -11.72 -9.93 -15.05
CA VAL A 2 -12.06 -8.70 -15.78
C VAL A 2 -11.24 -8.61 -17.08
N LYS A 3 -11.92 -8.37 -18.20
CA LYS A 3 -11.24 -8.16 -19.50
C LYS A 3 -10.50 -6.81 -19.47
N GLY A 4 -9.24 -6.81 -19.91
CA GLY A 4 -8.42 -5.60 -20.00
C GLY A 4 -7.69 -5.18 -18.72
N ALA A 5 -7.77 -5.97 -17.64
CA ALA A 5 -6.94 -5.78 -16.45
C ALA A 5 -5.45 -6.06 -16.75
N SER A 6 -4.55 -5.31 -16.12
CA SER A 6 -3.10 -5.56 -16.17
C SER A 6 -2.71 -6.85 -15.43
N LEU A 7 -3.42 -7.16 -14.35
CA LEU A 7 -3.29 -8.39 -13.58
C LEU A 7 -4.68 -8.87 -13.17
N SER A 8 -4.95 -10.16 -13.34
CA SER A 8 -6.07 -10.85 -12.71
C SER A 8 -5.53 -11.99 -11.88
N SER A 9 -5.92 -12.04 -10.61
CA SER A 9 -5.57 -13.14 -9.69
C SER A 9 -6.83 -13.75 -9.12
N GLU A 10 -6.95 -15.06 -9.22
CA GLU A 10 -7.99 -15.85 -8.60
C GLU A 10 -7.45 -16.45 -7.30
N CYS A 11 -8.18 -16.24 -6.21
CA CYS A 11 -7.74 -16.61 -4.87
C CYS A 11 -8.77 -17.49 -4.19
N LYS A 12 -8.30 -18.48 -3.43
CA LYS A 12 -9.09 -19.22 -2.44
C LYS A 12 -9.11 -18.41 -1.15
N LEU A 13 -10.28 -18.13 -0.59
CA LEU A 13 -10.37 -17.44 0.69
C LEU A 13 -9.69 -18.29 1.79
N PHE A 14 -8.74 -17.68 2.49
CA PHE A 14 -7.98 -18.30 3.57
C PHE A 14 -8.41 -17.75 4.94
N LYS A 15 -8.60 -16.44 5.06
CA LYS A 15 -8.93 -15.78 6.31
C LYS A 15 -9.69 -14.47 6.09
N GLU A 16 -10.56 -14.14 7.04
CA GLU A 16 -11.20 -12.82 7.14
C GLU A 16 -10.69 -12.09 8.40
N VAL A 17 -10.49 -10.77 8.29
CA VAL A 17 -10.10 -9.91 9.41
C VAL A 17 -10.95 -8.66 9.40
N THR A 18 -11.76 -8.45 10.43
CA THR A 18 -12.59 -7.25 10.58
C THR A 18 -11.76 -6.09 11.14
N PHE A 19 -11.78 -4.96 10.45
CA PHE A 19 -11.19 -3.69 10.85
C PHE A 19 -12.28 -2.62 10.88
N TRP A 20 -12.80 -2.34 12.08
CA TRP A 20 -13.89 -1.37 12.30
C TRP A 20 -15.12 -1.69 11.42
N ASP A 21 -15.38 -0.91 10.39
CA ASP A 21 -16.49 -1.05 9.43
C ASP A 21 -16.11 -1.80 8.13
N HIS A 22 -14.86 -2.25 7.99
CA HIS A 22 -14.40 -3.01 6.82
C HIS A 22 -14.02 -4.44 7.20
N VAL A 23 -14.15 -5.36 6.23
CA VAL A 23 -13.61 -6.72 6.34
C VAL A 23 -12.49 -6.87 5.30
N MET A 24 -11.30 -7.19 5.77
CA MET A 24 -10.17 -7.57 4.92
C MET A 24 -10.24 -9.06 4.62
N LEU A 25 -10.22 -9.41 3.34
CA LEU A 25 -10.18 -10.79 2.86
C LEU A 25 -8.75 -11.16 2.49
N ILE A 26 -8.22 -12.20 3.13
CA ILE A 26 -6.90 -12.77 2.84
C ILE A 26 -7.14 -14.07 2.08
N GLY A 27 -6.57 -14.17 0.88
CA GLY A 27 -6.71 -15.34 0.02
C GLY A 27 -5.37 -15.86 -0.50
N GLU A 28 -5.33 -17.17 -0.74
CA GLU A 28 -4.22 -17.87 -1.39
C GLU A 28 -4.42 -17.85 -2.91
N ILE A 29 -3.39 -17.47 -3.68
CA ILE A 29 -3.47 -17.41 -5.14
C ILE A 29 -3.53 -18.84 -5.71
N ILE A 30 -4.57 -19.14 -6.48
CA ILE A 30 -4.71 -20.41 -7.21
C ILE A 30 -4.27 -20.22 -8.67
N TYR A 31 -4.56 -19.05 -9.23
CA TYR A 31 -4.28 -18.76 -10.64
C TYR A 31 -4.08 -17.26 -10.86
N ALA A 32 -3.21 -16.90 -11.80
CA ALA A 32 -2.93 -15.51 -12.15
C ALA A 32 -2.68 -15.35 -13.65
N ILE A 33 -3.21 -14.27 -14.23
CA ILE A 33 -2.95 -13.82 -15.59
C ILE A 33 -2.38 -12.41 -15.55
N TYR A 34 -1.18 -12.25 -16.10
CA TYR A 34 -0.55 -10.97 -16.33
C TYR A 34 -0.69 -10.56 -17.80
N ASN A 35 -1.04 -9.29 -18.04
CA ASN A 35 -1.05 -8.70 -19.37
C ASN A 35 0.05 -7.66 -19.50
N SER A 36 1.12 -8.01 -20.23
CA SER A 36 2.28 -7.15 -20.44
C SER A 36 2.01 -5.91 -21.29
N GLU A 37 0.88 -5.85 -21.99
CA GLU A 37 0.49 -4.70 -22.82
C GLU A 37 -0.26 -3.62 -22.02
N LYS A 38 -0.49 -3.84 -20.72
CA LYS A 38 -1.26 -2.95 -19.85
C LYS A 38 -0.46 -2.53 -18.64
N GLU A 39 -0.44 -1.22 -18.39
CA GLU A 39 0.17 -0.65 -17.18
C GLU A 39 -0.82 -0.63 -16.01
N ALA A 40 -0.29 -0.73 -14.79
CA ALA A 40 -1.08 -0.55 -13.58
C ALA A 40 -1.37 0.93 -13.32
N LEU A 41 -2.58 1.23 -12.84
CA LEU A 41 -2.97 2.56 -12.39
C LEU A 41 -2.73 2.70 -10.89
N ILE A 42 -2.07 3.78 -10.50
CA ILE A 42 -1.86 4.14 -9.10
C ILE A 42 -2.94 5.12 -8.68
N TYR A 43 -3.58 4.88 -7.54
CA TYR A 43 -4.57 5.79 -6.97
C TYR A 43 -4.05 6.36 -5.65
N ILE A 44 -3.87 7.68 -5.60
CA ILE A 44 -3.41 8.39 -4.41
C ILE A 44 -4.22 9.68 -4.28
N ASN A 45 -4.86 9.84 -3.12
CA ASN A 45 -5.55 11.06 -2.70
C ASN A 45 -6.54 11.63 -3.73
N GLY A 46 -7.45 10.78 -4.24
CA GLY A 46 -8.48 11.19 -5.21
C GLY A 46 -7.98 11.33 -6.65
N LYS A 47 -6.71 11.03 -6.94
CA LYS A 47 -6.12 11.18 -8.26
C LYS A 47 -5.50 9.87 -8.76
N TYR A 48 -5.59 9.68 -10.08
CA TYR A 48 -4.96 8.58 -10.79
C TYR A 48 -3.63 9.01 -11.38
N TRP A 49 -2.64 8.11 -11.29
CA TRP A 49 -1.29 8.29 -11.79
C TRP A 49 -0.86 7.05 -12.57
N SER A 50 -0.07 7.25 -13.61
CA SER A 50 0.68 6.20 -14.31
C SER A 50 2.03 5.98 -13.61
N LEU A 51 2.50 4.73 -13.63
CA LEU A 51 3.83 4.40 -13.13
C LEU A 51 4.87 4.86 -14.15
N HIS A 52 5.37 6.08 -13.97
CA HIS A 52 6.55 6.54 -14.69
C HIS A 52 7.83 6.11 -13.97
N SER A 53 8.92 5.99 -14.71
CA SER A 53 10.25 5.76 -14.13
C SER A 53 10.63 6.95 -13.24
N ILE A 54 10.34 6.85 -11.95
CA ILE A 54 10.89 7.77 -10.96
C ILE A 54 12.32 7.32 -10.73
N GLU A 55 13.28 8.20 -11.03
CA GLU A 55 14.67 7.92 -10.76
C GLU A 55 14.83 7.67 -9.26
N LYS A 56 15.46 6.54 -8.92
CA LYS A 56 15.71 6.21 -7.52
C LYS A 56 16.56 7.35 -6.93
N PRO A 57 16.16 7.96 -5.81
CA PRO A 57 16.95 9.04 -5.23
C PRO A 57 18.39 8.58 -4.99
N ASN A 58 19.36 9.47 -5.23
CA ASN A 58 20.77 9.16 -5.00
C ASN A 58 21.05 8.85 -3.53
N GLU A 59 22.20 8.23 -3.24
CA GLU A 59 22.49 7.71 -1.91
C GLU A 59 22.52 8.82 -0.84
N ASP A 60 23.03 10.00 -1.19
CA ASP A 60 23.06 11.17 -0.29
C ASP A 60 21.65 11.63 0.10
N THR A 61 20.74 11.71 -0.88
CA THR A 61 19.33 12.05 -0.63
C THR A 61 18.66 10.98 0.23
N ARG A 62 18.95 9.69 -0.02
CA ARG A 62 18.42 8.58 0.77
C ARG A 62 18.92 8.62 2.21
N GLN A 63 20.19 8.94 2.42
CA GLN A 63 20.77 9.08 3.76
C GLN A 63 20.17 10.28 4.50
N SER A 64 19.99 11.42 3.83
CA SER A 64 19.31 12.59 4.41
C SER A 64 17.87 12.28 4.82
N ILE A 65 17.11 11.57 3.98
CA ILE A 65 15.75 11.12 4.32
C ILE A 65 15.77 10.21 5.55
N LYS A 66 16.73 9.27 5.60
CA LYS A 66 16.89 8.35 6.73
C LYS A 66 17.17 9.11 8.02
N ASP A 67 18.09 10.07 8.01
CA ASP A 67 18.46 10.86 9.18
C ASP A 67 17.28 11.69 9.69
N ILE A 68 16.46 12.25 8.78
CA ILE A 68 15.21 12.97 9.13
C ILE A 68 14.21 12.00 9.79
N LEU A 69 13.99 10.83 9.20
CA LEU A 69 13.07 9.83 9.75
C LEU A 69 13.52 9.33 11.13
N GLU A 70 14.81 9.12 11.34
CA GLU A 70 15.38 8.72 12.63
C GLU A 70 15.24 9.82 13.67
N LYS A 71 15.56 11.07 13.31
CA LYS A 71 15.40 12.23 14.20
C LYS A 71 13.95 12.45 14.63
N HIS A 72 12.99 12.18 13.74
CA HIS A 72 11.57 12.35 14.00
C HIS A 72 10.86 11.03 14.37
N SER A 73 11.60 9.95 14.61
CA SER A 73 11.05 8.61 14.91
C SER A 73 10.16 8.60 16.16
N THR A 74 10.50 9.40 17.18
CA THR A 74 9.69 9.55 18.39
C THR A 74 8.38 10.29 18.12
N LEU A 75 8.38 11.32 17.27
CA LEU A 75 7.18 12.05 16.87
C LEU A 75 6.26 11.19 15.99
N LEU A 76 6.81 10.42 15.05
CA LEU A 76 6.07 9.45 14.24
C LEU A 76 5.47 8.34 15.11
N SER A 77 6.23 7.82 16.08
CA SER A 77 5.73 6.83 17.04
C SER A 77 4.62 7.40 17.93
N ILE A 78 4.77 8.63 18.42
CA ILE A 78 3.73 9.33 19.18
C ILE A 78 2.48 9.57 18.31
N MET A 79 2.63 10.02 17.06
CA MET A 79 1.50 10.23 16.14
C MET A 79 0.78 8.93 15.76
N MET A 80 1.51 7.85 15.48
CA MET A 80 0.93 6.54 15.20
C MET A 80 0.22 5.96 16.42
N ASN A 81 0.77 6.17 17.63
CA ASN A 81 0.12 5.77 18.88
C ASN A 81 -1.10 6.66 19.20
N PHE A 82 -1.06 7.96 18.91
CA PHE A 82 -2.21 8.86 19.09
C PHE A 82 -3.36 8.49 18.15
N SER A 83 -3.06 8.11 16.90
CA SER A 83 -4.03 7.58 15.94
C SER A 83 -4.68 6.29 16.46
N LYS A 84 -3.88 5.35 17.00
CA LYS A 84 -4.39 4.13 17.66
C LYS A 84 -5.26 4.41 18.90
N ILE A 85 -4.86 5.38 19.74
CA ILE A 85 -5.59 5.72 20.98
C ILE A 85 -6.93 6.38 20.67
N ASN A 86 -7.00 7.24 19.64
CA ASN A 86 -8.26 7.83 19.21
C ASN A 86 -9.18 6.79 18.55
N HIS A 87 -8.62 5.78 17.88
CA HIS A 87 -9.39 4.66 17.32
C HIS A 87 -9.98 3.72 18.39
N LEU A 88 -9.40 3.67 19.59
CA LEU A 88 -9.91 2.88 20.73
C LEU A 88 -10.92 3.63 21.61
N ARG A 89 -11.17 4.91 21.34
CA ARG A 89 -12.07 5.77 22.10
C ARG A 89 -13.36 6.17 21.36
N SER A 90 -13.57 5.68 20.14
CA SER A 90 -14.78 5.86 19.34
C SER A 90 -15.60 4.58 19.25
#